data_AF-A0A9P7FKY6-F1
#
_entry.id   AF-A0A9P7FKY6-F1
#
_cell.length_a   1.000
_cell.length_b   1.000
_cell.length_c   1.000
_cell.angle_alpha   90.00
_cell.angle_beta   90.00
_cell.angle_gamma   90.00
#
_symmetry.space_group_name_H-M   'P 1'
#
loop_
_entity.id
_entity.type
_entity.pdbx_description
1 polymer ?
#
loop_
_entity_poly.entity_id
_entity_poly.type
_entity_poly.pdbx_seq_one_letter_code
_entity_poly.pdbx_strand_id
1 'polypeptide(L)'
;DQVVLIDLPFDFNTIEGQEDYETQIGTLAHRLGAGDLAKFDTFAVFLTDHSDPVHGDLHYTVNNKGTDTTAEVLKLLFPPQLTKFFKCGKQNTLTLLICGAAIAHTEARKAFVKVVNS
;
A
#
# COMPACT_ATOMS: atom_id res chain seq x y z
N ASP A 1 -0.32 5.34 25.35
CA ASP A 1 -0.45 4.88 23.95
C ASP A 1 0.88 5.02 23.23
N GLN A 2 1.31 3.98 22.52
CA GLN A 2 2.54 4.00 21.72
C GLN A 2 2.14 4.04 20.24
N VAL A 3 2.79 4.89 19.47
CA VAL A 3 2.62 4.98 18.01
C VAL A 3 3.97 4.73 17.38
N VAL A 4 4.00 3.88 16.36
CA VAL A 4 5.21 3.59 15.58
C VAL A 4 4.94 3.97 14.13
N LEU A 5 5.79 4.83 13.59
CA LEU A 5 5.79 5.19 12.17
C LEU A 5 6.73 4.25 11.41
N ILE A 6 6.25 3.76 10.26
CA ILE A 6 7.01 2.90 9.36
C ILE A 6 6.79 3.43 7.95
N ASP A 7 7.87 3.89 7.33
CA ASP A 7 7.86 4.33 5.94
C ASP A 7 8.31 3.17 5.04
N LEU A 8 7.55 2.92 3.98
CA LEU A 8 7.81 1.88 3.00
C LEU A 8 7.90 2.51 1.60
N PRO A 9 9.04 3.12 1.24
CA PRO A 9 9.23 3.62 -0.12
C PRO A 9 9.17 2.45 -1.11
N PHE A 10 8.55 2.68 -2.27
CA PHE A 10 8.47 1.70 -3.35
C PHE A 10 8.98 2.30 -4.66
N ASP A 11 9.67 1.47 -5.45
CA ASP A 11 9.97 1.72 -6.86
C ASP A 11 9.95 0.37 -7.59
N PHE A 12 8.86 0.08 -8.31
CA PHE A 12 8.70 -1.20 -8.98
C PHE A 12 9.28 -1.21 -10.42
N ASN A 13 9.99 -0.16 -10.84
CA ASN A 13 10.59 -0.09 -12.18
C ASN A 13 12.01 -0.68 -12.25
N THR A 14 12.66 -0.91 -11.11
CA THR A 14 13.99 -1.54 -11.04
C THR A 14 13.91 -2.87 -10.30
N ILE A 15 14.83 -3.79 -10.60
CA ILE A 15 14.91 -5.07 -9.88
C ILE A 15 15.27 -4.79 -8.41
N GLU A 16 16.21 -3.89 -8.20
CA GLU A 16 16.66 -3.46 -6.88
C GLU A 16 15.50 -2.89 -6.04
N GLY A 17 14.66 -2.03 -6.63
CA GLY A 17 13.53 -1.45 -5.92
C GLY A 17 12.43 -2.47 -5.58
N GLN A 18 12.22 -3.47 -6.44
CA GLN A 18 11.32 -4.60 -6.16
C GLN A 18 11.86 -5.46 -5.00
N GLU A 19 13.14 -5.83 -5.04
CA GLU A 19 13.80 -6.64 -4.00
C GLU A 19 13.87 -5.90 -2.66
N ASP A 20 14.14 -4.59 -2.69
CA ASP A 20 14.14 -3.73 -1.50
C ASP A 20 12.75 -3.66 -0.88
N TYR A 21 11.70 -3.47 -1.68
CA TYR A 21 10.32 -3.46 -1.18
C TYR A 21 9.94 -4.81 -0.57
N GLU A 22 10.24 -5.92 -1.27
CA GLU A 22 9.97 -7.27 -0.76
C GLU A 22 10.68 -7.53 0.57
N THR A 23 11.95 -7.14 0.68
CA THR A 23 12.75 -7.26 1.91
C THR A 23 12.15 -6.44 3.05
N GLN A 24 11.74 -5.21 2.79
CA GLN A 24 11.10 -4.35 3.79
C GLN A 24 9.77 -4.95 4.27
N ILE A 25 8.94 -5.46 3.36
CA ILE A 25 7.69 -6.12 3.70
C ILE A 25 7.94 -7.39 4.53
N GLY A 26 8.91 -8.22 4.15
CA GLY A 26 9.29 -9.42 4.89
C GLY A 26 9.74 -9.09 6.31
N THR A 27 10.57 -8.06 6.45
CA THR A 27 11.04 -7.55 7.74
C THR A 27 9.88 -7.03 8.59
N LEU A 28 8.98 -6.24 8.00
CA LEU A 28 7.80 -5.72 8.70
C LEU A 28 6.88 -6.86 9.15
N ALA A 29 6.60 -7.82 8.27
CA ALA A 29 5.77 -8.99 8.58
C ALA A 29 6.36 -9.82 9.73
N HIS A 30 7.69 -9.99 9.77
CA HIS A 30 8.36 -10.64 10.89
C HIS A 30 8.18 -9.85 12.19
N ARG A 31 8.40 -8.53 12.16
CA ARG A 31 8.24 -7.65 13.34
C ARG A 31 6.82 -7.66 13.90
N LEU A 32 5.81 -7.69 13.02
CA LEU A 32 4.39 -7.78 13.39
C LEU A 32 3.97 -9.17 13.86
N GLY A 33 4.60 -10.24 13.37
CA GLY A 33 4.21 -11.61 13.73
C GLY A 33 4.88 -12.14 14.99
N ALA A 34 6.18 -11.89 15.15
CA ALA A 34 6.99 -12.48 16.22
C ALA A 34 8.02 -11.52 16.81
N GLY A 35 8.13 -10.29 16.29
CA GLY A 35 9.12 -9.32 16.74
C GLY A 35 8.57 -8.27 17.71
N ASP A 36 9.24 -7.13 17.71
CA ASP A 36 8.99 -6.00 18.61
C ASP A 36 7.65 -5.30 18.39
N LEU A 37 7.00 -5.52 17.23
CA LEU A 37 5.72 -4.93 16.89
C LEU A 37 4.53 -5.88 17.08
N ALA A 38 4.74 -7.10 17.59
CA ALA A 38 3.68 -8.12 17.71
C ALA A 38 2.50 -7.72 18.62
N LYS A 39 2.69 -6.71 19.47
CA LYS A 39 1.65 -6.17 20.35
C LYS A 39 0.72 -5.15 19.68
N PHE A 40 1.05 -4.67 18.47
CA PHE A 40 0.22 -3.70 17.76
C PHE A 40 -0.84 -4.43 16.94
N ASP A 41 -2.10 -4.13 17.23
CA ASP A 41 -3.28 -4.72 16.56
C ASP A 41 -4.11 -3.71 15.77
N THR A 42 -3.74 -2.43 15.84
CA THR A 42 -4.44 -1.31 15.21
C THR A 42 -3.49 -0.61 14.25
N PHE A 43 -3.92 -0.48 12.99
CA PHE A 43 -3.10 0.00 11.89
C PHE A 43 -3.76 1.19 11.21
N ALA A 44 -2.97 2.26 11.03
CA ALA A 44 -3.31 3.37 10.17
C ALA A 44 -2.33 3.38 9.00
N VAL A 45 -2.84 3.06 7.81
CA VAL A 45 -2.05 2.96 6.58
C VAL A 45 -2.32 4.20 5.75
N PHE A 46 -1.26 4.88 5.32
CA PHE A 46 -1.34 6.05 4.46
C PHE A 46 -0.62 5.73 3.15
N LEU A 47 -1.36 5.63 2.05
CA LEU A 47 -0.77 5.53 0.71
C LEU A 47 -0.71 6.92 0.10
N THR A 48 0.49 7.40 -0.21
CA THR A 48 0.70 8.65 -0.93
C THR A 48 1.22 8.33 -2.31
N ASP A 49 0.49 8.73 -3.35
CA ASP A 49 0.84 8.42 -4.74
C ASP A 49 0.30 9.46 -5.73
N HIS A 50 0.78 9.40 -6.95
CA HIS A 50 0.21 10.11 -8.09
C HIS A 50 -0.62 9.15 -8.94
N SER A 51 -1.61 9.70 -9.64
CA SER A 51 -2.38 8.97 -10.63
C SER A 51 -2.27 9.60 -12.00
N ASP A 52 -2.29 8.75 -13.02
CA ASP A 52 -2.35 9.15 -14.42
C ASP A 52 -3.59 10.04 -14.65
N PRO A 53 -3.43 11.22 -15.26
CA PRO A 53 -4.54 12.15 -15.44
C PRO A 53 -5.56 11.67 -16.48
N VAL A 54 -5.25 10.67 -17.31
CA VAL A 54 -6.12 10.22 -18.41
C VAL A 54 -7.02 9.07 -17.97
N HIS A 55 -6.46 8.09 -17.24
CA HIS A 55 -7.17 6.86 -16.87
C HIS A 55 -7.41 6.73 -15.37
N GLY A 56 -6.69 7.51 -14.54
CA GLY A 56 -6.72 7.37 -13.08
C GLY A 56 -5.93 6.17 -12.55
N ASP A 57 -5.09 5.58 -13.39
CA ASP A 57 -4.15 4.51 -13.03
C ASP A 57 -3.11 5.02 -12.05
N LEU A 58 -2.59 4.15 -11.19
CA LEU A 58 -1.61 4.51 -10.18
C LEU A 58 -0.19 4.37 -10.69
N HIS A 59 0.69 5.24 -10.23
CA HIS A 59 2.10 5.12 -10.52
C HIS A 59 2.72 4.05 -9.64
N TYR A 60 3.49 3.14 -10.25
CA TYR A 60 4.21 2.10 -9.53
C TYR A 60 5.71 2.42 -9.38
N THR A 61 6.15 3.60 -9.84
CA THR A 61 7.55 4.06 -9.79
C THR A 61 7.64 5.58 -9.65
N VAL A 62 8.84 6.04 -9.35
CA VAL A 62 9.17 7.45 -9.13
C VAL A 62 9.06 8.30 -10.40
N ASN A 63 8.92 9.61 -10.22
CA ASN A 63 8.90 10.62 -11.30
C ASN A 63 7.76 10.45 -12.32
N ASN A 64 6.59 9.96 -11.89
CA ASN A 64 5.40 9.78 -12.73
C ASN A 64 5.67 8.91 -13.97
N LYS A 65 6.59 7.96 -13.87
CA LYS A 65 6.77 6.90 -14.87
C LYS A 65 5.94 5.70 -14.48
N GLY A 66 5.66 4.80 -15.41
CA GLY A 66 5.03 3.51 -15.17
C GLY A 66 3.68 3.59 -14.44
N THR A 67 2.59 3.34 -15.16
CA THR A 67 1.25 3.31 -14.57
C THR A 67 0.63 1.95 -14.78
N ASP A 68 -0.11 1.49 -13.79
CA ASP A 68 -0.97 0.31 -13.93
C ASP A 68 -2.29 0.58 -13.22
N THR A 69 -3.28 -0.27 -13.49
CA THR A 69 -4.58 -0.19 -12.86
C THR A 69 -4.41 -0.12 -11.35
N THR A 70 -5.26 0.70 -10.72
CA THR A 70 -5.30 0.85 -9.26
C THR A 70 -5.31 -0.50 -8.54
N ALA A 71 -6.00 -1.50 -9.08
CA ALA A 71 -6.09 -2.83 -8.49
C ALA A 71 -4.74 -3.57 -8.47
N GLU A 72 -3.97 -3.54 -9.57
CA GLU A 72 -2.67 -4.21 -9.64
C GLU A 72 -1.64 -3.51 -8.74
N VAL A 73 -1.60 -2.17 -8.75
CA VAL A 73 -0.68 -1.42 -7.88
C VAL A 73 -0.97 -1.68 -6.40
N LEU A 74 -2.24 -1.66 -5.98
CA LEU A 74 -2.59 -1.97 -4.58
C LEU A 74 -2.26 -3.41 -4.19
N LYS A 75 -2.36 -4.37 -5.12
CA LYS A 75 -2.00 -5.77 -4.86
C LYS A 75 -0.49 -5.95 -4.63
N LEU A 76 0.34 -5.17 -5.33
CA LEU A 76 1.78 -5.12 -5.10
C LEU A 76 2.13 -4.47 -3.76
N LEU A 77 1.47 -3.34 -3.45
CA LEU A 77 1.71 -2.61 -2.21
C LEU A 77 1.24 -3.38 -0.97
N PHE A 78 0.15 -4.13 -1.08
CA PHE A 78 -0.50 -4.85 0.02
C PHE A 78 -0.48 -6.38 -0.20
N PRO A 79 0.70 -7.01 -0.19
CA PRO A 79 0.81 -8.44 -0.40
C PRO A 79 0.17 -9.25 0.75
N PRO A 80 -0.21 -10.51 0.53
CA PRO A 80 -0.86 -11.36 1.53
C PRO A 80 -0.10 -11.47 2.87
N GLN A 81 1.24 -11.44 2.81
CA GLN A 81 2.09 -11.51 3.99
C GLN A 81 1.94 -10.30 4.93
N LEU A 82 1.52 -9.15 4.41
CA LEU A 82 1.24 -7.94 5.19
C LEU A 82 -0.25 -7.84 5.55
N THR A 83 -1.15 -8.05 4.58
CA THR A 83 -2.59 -7.84 4.76
C THR A 83 -3.23 -8.75 5.80
N LYS A 84 -2.65 -9.94 6.06
CA LYS A 84 -3.12 -10.81 7.15
C LYS A 84 -3.10 -10.13 8.52
N PHE A 85 -2.20 -9.19 8.76
CA PHE A 85 -2.13 -8.44 10.02
C PHE A 85 -3.23 -7.38 10.11
N PHE A 86 -3.55 -6.75 8.97
CA PHE A 86 -4.61 -5.74 8.88
C PHE A 86 -6.02 -6.34 9.02
N LYS A 87 -6.18 -7.66 8.91
CA LYS A 87 -7.48 -8.33 9.11
C LYS A 87 -7.79 -8.66 10.56
N CYS A 88 -6.79 -8.64 11.44
CA CYS A 88 -6.94 -8.99 12.85
C CYS A 88 -7.38 -7.82 13.73
N GLY A 89 -7.22 -6.59 13.24
CA GLY A 89 -7.51 -5.37 14.01
C GLY A 89 -8.98 -4.97 14.01
N LYS A 90 -9.45 -4.38 15.12
CA LYS A 90 -10.85 -3.96 15.27
C LYS A 90 -11.16 -2.63 14.58
N GLN A 91 -10.16 -1.80 14.30
CA GLN A 91 -10.32 -0.42 13.77
C GLN A 91 -9.14 0.00 12.89
N ASN A 92 -8.88 -0.76 11.82
CA ASN A 92 -7.84 -0.39 10.87
C ASN A 92 -8.34 0.64 9.87
N THR A 93 -7.46 1.56 9.48
CA THR A 93 -7.76 2.60 8.50
C THR A 93 -6.78 2.53 7.34
N LEU A 94 -7.30 2.66 6.13
CA LEU A 94 -6.51 2.91 4.92
C LEU A 94 -6.91 4.29 4.40
N THR A 95 -5.96 5.22 4.43
CA THR A 95 -6.11 6.57 3.90
C THR A 95 -5.32 6.67 2.60
N LEU A 96 -5.98 7.13 1.55
CA LEU A 96 -5.42 7.28 0.22
C LEU A 96 -5.23 8.78 -0.07
N LEU A 97 -3.97 9.19 -0.17
CA LEU A 97 -3.55 10.56 -0.47
C LEU A 97 -3.03 10.58 -1.91
N ILE A 98 -3.97 10.51 -2.85
CA ILE A 98 -3.65 10.35 -4.27
C ILE A 98 -3.97 11.64 -5.01
N CYS A 99 -2.95 12.21 -5.64
CA CYS A 99 -3.11 13.36 -6.52
C CYS A 99 -3.45 12.90 -7.94
N GLY A 100 -4.26 13.66 -8.67
CA GLY A 100 -4.60 13.38 -10.07
C GLY A 100 -6.03 12.89 -10.27
N ALA A 101 -6.26 12.03 -11.28
CA ALA A 101 -7.60 11.67 -11.73
C ALA A 101 -8.18 10.41 -11.07
N ALA A 102 -7.42 9.64 -10.28
CA ALA A 102 -7.90 8.40 -9.66
C ALA A 102 -9.21 8.56 -8.88
N ILE A 103 -9.41 9.70 -8.21
CA ILE A 103 -10.66 9.99 -7.49
C ILE A 103 -11.83 10.33 -8.42
N ALA A 104 -11.57 10.80 -9.64
CA ALA A 104 -12.58 11.15 -10.63
C ALA A 104 -13.04 9.93 -11.45
N HIS A 105 -12.17 8.94 -11.67
CA HIS A 105 -12.49 7.73 -12.42
C HIS A 105 -13.22 6.67 -11.55
N THR A 106 -14.41 6.25 -12.01
CA THR A 106 -15.26 5.30 -11.28
C THR A 106 -14.58 3.94 -11.05
N GLU A 107 -13.84 3.44 -12.02
CA GLU A 107 -13.19 2.13 -11.91
C GLU A 107 -12.02 2.14 -10.90
N ALA A 108 -11.23 3.21 -10.87
CA ALA A 108 -10.21 3.43 -9.84
C ALA A 108 -10.86 3.49 -8.43
N ARG A 109 -11.97 4.21 -8.27
CA ARG A 109 -12.75 4.22 -7.00
C ARG A 109 -13.22 2.84 -6.58
N LYS A 110 -13.74 2.03 -7.50
CA LYS A 110 -14.18 0.65 -7.22
C LYS A 110 -13.02 -0.24 -6.77
N ALA A 111 -11.84 -0.07 -7.39
CA ALA A 111 -10.65 -0.82 -7.00
C ALA A 111 -10.25 -0.54 -5.54
N PHE A 112 -10.26 0.72 -5.11
CA PHE A 112 -9.99 1.07 -3.71
C PHE A 112 -10.97 0.41 -2.74
N VAL A 113 -12.27 0.49 -3.03
CA VAL A 113 -13.31 -0.13 -2.19
C VAL A 113 -13.14 -1.65 -2.11
N LYS A 114 -12.76 -2.30 -3.21
CA LYS A 114 -12.52 -3.74 -3.24
C LYS A 114 -11.37 -4.15 -2.32
N VAL A 115 -10.27 -3.42 -2.33
CA VAL A 115 -9.09 -3.71 -1.49
C VAL A 115 -9.39 -3.48 -0.01
N VAL A 116 -10.15 -2.44 0.34
CA VAL A 116 -10.54 -2.18 1.74
C VAL A 116 -11.44 -3.30 2.29
N ASN A 117 -12.25 -3.94 1.44
CA ASN A 117 -13.21 -4.97 1.86
C ASN A 117 -12.72 -6.42 1.64
N SER A 118 -11.52 -6.64 1.10
CA SER A 118 -10.98 -7.98 0.79
C SER A 118 -10.15 -8.58 1.91
#